data_AF-A0A9W4K8Q6-F1
#
_entry.id   AF-A0A9W4K8Q6-F1
#
_cell.length_a   1.000
_cell.length_b   1.000
_cell.length_c   1.000
_cell.angle_alpha   90.00
_cell.angle_beta   90.00
_cell.angle_gamma   90.00
#
_symmetry.space_group_name_H-M   'P 1'
#
loop_
_entity.id
_entity.type
_entity.pdbx_description
1 polymer ?
#
loop_
_entity_poly.entity_id
_entity_poly.type
_entity_poly.pdbx_seq_one_letter_code
_entity_poly.pdbx_strand_id
1 'polypeptide(L)'
;MAEAFPIPPLSRGPPSPRKRCRLLRESEDNEGDMEIEHYVHRTDPFRSISFPNPDPTALNVTTMTAEEDPTQHLHRDISNTLDQYGLPAESLFHMLNATISGASFPLLRVVVAGDHSALVPLGSIKSDLTTLLDNHTLSQIQVEVINGDHFYIPTLFPIHSTAELAIAFHHLKDEIVRLLDETLGTKWQLVCPFNVGRDSRSARPALVVGVLPSTNANWYQLQAHLTHRLTSHIPPVFTDIEFLPGKLSLLGEGDPVSFKDRVKGPGDIQMGYSIGIRGHSNAGTLGGFVEVTYDGETHRGLLTNYHFVRPSPPYAHLDTINRKGISPLSSVPFQGAMTVESLARMDRDYTLTDLDDQLHALETQKARVVDFIRQRQLIGKAPRASSQQQLEAVETWERTLIATRPVIQAMPHVLGDVHSASGLLVHRRRVIDWAFVELTPEAEERFFRANRMPEVPRNQMPRSGRSGPPPALVPAGTRLDEFSSL
;
A
#
# COMPACT_ATOMS: atom_id res chain seq x y z
N MET A 1 2.70 -0.02 -59.23
CA MET A 1 2.99 1.25 -58.54
C MET A 1 2.68 1.03 -57.08
N ALA A 2 3.69 0.77 -56.26
CA ALA A 2 3.53 0.58 -54.82
C ALA A 2 3.64 1.96 -54.17
N GLU A 3 2.54 2.45 -53.60
CA GLU A 3 2.54 3.67 -52.79
C GLU A 3 3.38 3.42 -51.54
N ALA A 4 4.51 4.12 -51.45
CA ALA A 4 5.34 4.14 -50.26
C ALA A 4 4.56 4.85 -49.15
N PHE A 5 4.31 4.14 -48.05
CA PHE A 5 3.78 4.72 -46.83
C PHE A 5 4.72 5.86 -46.35
N PRO A 6 4.17 7.03 -45.96
CA PRO A 6 4.99 8.12 -45.45
C PRO A 6 5.66 7.70 -44.15
N ILE A 7 6.99 7.78 -44.12
CA ILE A 7 7.80 7.61 -42.92
C ILE A 7 7.37 8.70 -41.93
N PRO A 8 6.91 8.36 -40.71
CA PRO A 8 6.52 9.36 -39.73
C PRO A 8 7.75 10.21 -39.36
N PRO A 9 7.58 11.52 -39.11
CA PRO A 9 8.68 12.41 -38.81
C PRO A 9 9.45 11.91 -37.59
N LEU A 10 10.77 11.76 -37.74
CA LEU A 10 11.70 11.51 -36.64
C LEU A 10 11.48 12.59 -35.56
N SER A 11 10.89 12.19 -34.44
CA SER A 11 10.73 13.02 -33.24
C SER A 11 12.09 13.58 -32.83
N ARG A 12 12.28 14.91 -32.98
CA ARG A 12 13.53 15.61 -32.65
C ARG A 12 13.74 15.87 -31.15
N GLY A 13 12.82 15.44 -30.29
CA GLY A 13 12.94 15.54 -28.82
C GLY A 13 13.48 14.25 -28.19
N PRO A 14 14.10 14.33 -27.00
CA PRO A 14 14.48 13.15 -26.24
C PRO A 14 13.24 12.25 -26.00
N PRO A 15 13.41 10.91 -25.98
CA PRO A 15 12.30 10.01 -25.71
C PRO A 15 11.69 10.31 -24.34
N SER A 16 10.37 10.16 -24.21
CA SER A 16 9.72 10.28 -22.91
C SER A 16 10.36 9.31 -21.91
N PRO A 17 10.32 9.60 -20.59
CA PRO A 17 10.96 8.77 -19.56
C PRO A 17 10.63 7.29 -19.70
N ARG A 18 9.34 7.00 -19.89
CA ARG A 18 8.83 5.66 -20.13
C ARG A 18 9.39 5.04 -21.41
N LYS A 19 9.44 5.79 -22.52
CA LYS A 19 10.02 5.31 -23.77
C LYS A 19 11.51 5.01 -23.59
N ARG A 20 12.23 5.79 -22.78
CA ARG A 20 13.63 5.55 -22.44
C ARG A 20 13.81 4.29 -21.60
N CYS A 21 13.02 4.10 -20.54
CA CYS A 21 13.02 2.86 -19.76
C CYS A 21 12.73 1.64 -20.65
N ARG A 22 11.73 1.74 -21.55
CA ARG A 22 11.40 0.67 -22.50
C ARG A 22 12.59 0.33 -23.41
N LEU A 23 13.24 1.34 -23.99
CA LEU A 23 14.43 1.13 -24.82
C LEU A 23 15.57 0.45 -24.06
N LEU A 24 15.76 0.80 -22.78
CA LEU A 24 16.76 0.14 -21.94
C LEU A 24 16.40 -1.31 -21.65
N ARG A 25 15.14 -1.60 -21.32
CA ARG A 25 14.66 -2.99 -21.13
C ARG A 25 14.84 -3.85 -22.38
N GLU A 26 14.70 -3.24 -23.55
CA GLU A 26 14.91 -3.86 -24.86
C GLU A 26 16.39 -3.88 -25.29
N SER A 27 17.31 -3.36 -24.48
CA SER A 27 18.76 -3.39 -24.76
C SER A 27 19.37 -4.77 -24.50
N GLU A 28 20.29 -5.18 -25.38
CA GLU A 28 21.13 -6.38 -25.23
C GLU A 28 21.98 -6.32 -23.95
N ASP A 29 22.23 -5.13 -23.39
CA ASP A 29 22.93 -4.97 -22.09
C ASP A 29 22.20 -5.62 -20.92
N ASN A 30 20.91 -5.93 -21.09
CA ASN A 30 20.08 -6.62 -20.09
C ASN A 30 19.90 -8.12 -20.41
N GLU A 31 20.59 -8.65 -21.42
CA GLU A 31 20.59 -10.08 -21.72
C GLU A 31 21.41 -10.86 -20.68
N GLY A 32 20.88 -12.01 -20.28
CA GLY A 32 21.51 -12.93 -19.34
C GLY A 32 20.87 -12.92 -17.96
N ASP A 33 21.30 -13.88 -17.14
CA ASP A 33 20.78 -14.12 -15.81
C ASP A 33 21.24 -13.04 -14.83
N MET A 34 20.28 -12.32 -14.23
CA MET A 34 20.56 -11.33 -13.19
C MET A 34 19.44 -11.25 -12.15
N GLU A 35 19.76 -10.68 -11.00
CA GLU A 35 18.77 -10.41 -9.96
C GLU A 35 17.78 -9.31 -10.40
N ILE A 36 16.53 -9.42 -9.97
CA ILE A 36 15.47 -8.48 -10.32
C ILE A 36 15.83 -7.03 -9.94
N GLU A 37 16.48 -6.82 -8.81
CA GLU A 37 16.90 -5.48 -8.35
C GLU A 37 17.94 -4.88 -9.30
N HIS A 38 18.86 -5.71 -9.80
CA HIS A 38 19.87 -5.28 -10.77
C HIS A 38 19.21 -4.94 -12.12
N TYR A 39 18.25 -5.75 -12.56
CA TYR A 39 17.46 -5.47 -13.77
C TYR A 39 16.67 -4.15 -13.66
N VAL A 40 15.98 -3.92 -12.55
CA VAL A 40 15.25 -2.66 -12.32
C VAL A 40 16.21 -1.48 -12.30
N HIS A 41 17.37 -1.60 -11.64
CA HIS A 41 18.39 -0.55 -11.62
C HIS A 41 18.96 -0.25 -13.02
N ARG A 42 19.23 -1.25 -13.85
CA ARG A 42 19.73 -1.04 -15.23
C ARG A 42 18.69 -0.40 -16.16
N THR A 43 17.42 -0.58 -15.85
CA THR A 43 16.30 -0.13 -16.70
C THR A 43 15.67 1.19 -16.23
N ASP A 44 16.15 1.74 -15.11
CA ASP A 44 15.82 3.07 -14.60
C ASP A 44 17.00 4.05 -14.80
N PRO A 45 17.01 4.85 -15.89
CA PRO A 45 18.07 5.80 -16.15
C PRO A 45 17.99 7.06 -15.27
N PHE A 46 16.96 7.19 -14.44
CA PHE A 46 16.69 8.39 -13.64
C PHE A 46 17.15 8.24 -12.19
N ARG A 47 17.83 7.14 -11.88
CA ARG A 47 18.38 6.83 -10.56
C ARG A 47 19.76 6.19 -10.69
N SER A 48 20.67 6.55 -9.81
CA SER A 48 21.90 5.81 -9.57
C SER A 48 22.16 5.70 -8.08
N ILE A 49 22.50 4.51 -7.59
CA ILE A 49 22.71 4.28 -6.16
C ILE A 49 23.98 3.44 -5.94
N SER A 50 24.66 3.67 -4.81
CA SER A 50 25.89 2.95 -4.43
C SER A 50 25.59 1.64 -3.71
N PHE A 51 24.40 1.54 -3.12
CA PHE A 51 23.95 0.34 -2.42
C PHE A 51 23.78 -0.81 -3.43
N PRO A 52 24.28 -2.01 -3.13
CA PRO A 52 24.11 -3.17 -4.00
C PRO A 52 22.66 -3.67 -3.92
N ASN A 53 21.99 -3.76 -5.07
CA ASN A 53 20.66 -4.35 -5.23
C ASN A 53 19.59 -3.83 -4.23
N PRO A 54 19.38 -2.49 -4.10
CA PRO A 54 18.33 -1.98 -3.23
C PRO A 54 16.99 -2.26 -3.87
N ASP A 55 16.09 -2.92 -3.15
CA ASP A 55 14.67 -2.91 -3.51
C ASP A 55 14.19 -1.44 -3.47
N PRO A 56 13.89 -0.83 -4.62
CA PRO A 56 13.47 0.57 -4.69
C PRO A 56 12.19 0.84 -3.91
N THR A 57 11.35 -0.19 -3.79
CA THR A 57 10.02 -0.09 -3.19
C THR A 57 10.03 -0.31 -1.69
N ALA A 58 11.09 -0.93 -1.16
CA ALA A 58 11.26 -1.20 0.27
C ALA A 58 12.09 -0.15 1.03
N LEU A 59 12.60 0.88 0.32
CA LEU A 59 13.43 1.92 0.90
C LEU A 59 12.58 2.96 1.64
N ASN A 60 12.51 2.86 2.97
CA ASN A 60 11.96 3.92 3.81
C ASN A 60 13.04 4.95 4.14
N VAL A 61 12.72 6.24 4.06
CA VAL A 61 13.67 7.31 4.38
C VAL A 61 13.08 8.32 5.35
N THR A 62 13.89 8.76 6.30
CA THR A 62 13.60 9.90 7.17
C THR A 62 14.73 10.92 7.07
N THR A 63 14.39 12.21 7.21
CA THR A 63 15.38 13.29 7.22
C THR A 63 16.19 13.25 8.51
N MET A 64 17.51 13.29 8.40
CA MET A 64 18.40 13.46 9.56
C MET A 64 18.41 14.92 10.01
N THR A 65 18.61 15.17 11.31
CA THR A 65 18.83 16.54 11.79
C THR A 65 20.22 17.04 11.42
N ALA A 66 20.46 18.35 11.52
CA ALA A 66 21.77 18.93 11.24
C ALA A 66 22.85 18.41 12.20
N GLU A 67 22.48 18.08 13.44
CA GLU A 67 23.37 17.49 14.44
C GLU A 67 23.72 16.02 14.14
N GLU A 68 22.84 15.32 13.43
CA GLU A 68 23.02 13.91 13.05
C GLU A 68 23.75 13.77 11.70
N ASP A 69 23.88 14.84 10.92
CA ASP A 69 24.49 14.84 9.59
C ASP A 69 26.03 14.69 9.67
N PRO A 70 26.60 13.51 9.34
CA PRO A 70 28.04 13.29 9.40
C PRO A 70 28.80 14.03 8.28
N THR A 71 28.10 14.51 7.25
CA THR A 71 28.67 15.17 6.07
C THR A 71 28.71 16.68 6.19
N GLN A 72 28.26 17.27 7.31
CA GLN A 72 28.16 18.73 7.47
C GLN A 72 29.46 19.48 7.13
N HIS A 73 30.60 18.92 7.54
CA HIS A 73 31.92 19.47 7.25
C HIS A 73 32.35 19.34 5.78
N LEU A 74 31.69 18.48 5.00
CA LEU A 74 31.92 18.22 3.58
C LEU A 74 30.91 18.91 2.66
N HIS A 75 29.90 19.61 3.19
CA HIS A 75 28.86 20.23 2.36
C HIS A 75 29.43 21.11 1.25
N ARG A 76 30.51 21.85 1.52
CA ARG A 76 31.19 22.65 0.50
C ARG A 76 31.79 21.79 -0.60
N ASP A 77 32.44 20.68 -0.25
CA ASP A 77 33.09 19.80 -1.22
C ASP A 77 32.05 18.99 -2.02
N ILE A 78 30.94 18.61 -1.38
CA ILE A 78 29.78 18.03 -2.05
C ILE A 78 29.23 19.03 -3.07
N SER A 79 28.96 20.28 -2.67
CA SER A 79 28.51 21.32 -3.61
C SER A 79 29.51 21.55 -4.74
N ASN A 80 30.81 21.64 -4.46
CA ASN A 80 31.84 21.81 -5.48
C ASN A 80 31.83 20.63 -6.48
N THR A 81 31.64 19.39 -6.00
CA THR A 81 31.51 18.21 -6.88
C THR A 81 30.26 18.34 -7.75
N LEU A 82 29.12 18.72 -7.18
CA LEU A 82 27.88 18.92 -7.94
C LEU A 82 27.99 20.05 -8.98
N ASP A 83 28.67 21.14 -8.65
CA ASP A 83 28.90 22.29 -9.53
C ASP A 83 29.75 21.91 -10.76
N GLN A 84 30.69 20.97 -10.63
CA GLN A 84 31.48 20.47 -11.77
C GLN A 84 30.62 19.80 -12.84
N TYR A 85 29.46 19.27 -12.46
CA TYR A 85 28.49 18.66 -13.38
C TYR A 85 27.48 19.66 -13.94
N GLY A 86 27.59 20.96 -13.58
CA GLY A 86 26.70 22.01 -14.07
C GLY A 86 25.24 21.77 -13.67
N LEU A 87 25.00 21.23 -12.47
CA LEU A 87 23.64 20.99 -12.00
C LEU A 87 22.87 22.31 -11.83
N PRO A 88 21.54 22.33 -12.09
CA PRO A 88 20.71 23.51 -11.81
C PRO A 88 20.76 23.89 -10.34
N ALA A 89 20.64 25.19 -10.05
CA ALA A 89 20.70 25.75 -8.69
C ALA A 89 19.59 25.20 -7.77
N GLU A 90 18.50 24.70 -8.35
CA GLU A 90 17.39 24.06 -7.66
C GLU A 90 17.67 22.59 -7.27
N SER A 91 18.81 22.03 -7.71
CA SER A 91 19.24 20.70 -7.30
C SER A 91 19.70 20.74 -5.85
N LEU A 92 19.26 19.76 -5.07
CA LEU A 92 19.51 19.72 -3.62
C LEU A 92 20.13 18.39 -3.24
N PHE A 93 20.88 18.39 -2.14
CA PHE A 93 21.29 17.16 -1.49
C PHE A 93 20.87 17.16 -0.02
N HIS A 94 20.56 15.97 0.48
CA HIS A 94 20.11 15.75 1.86
C HIS A 94 20.74 14.48 2.42
N MET A 95 21.11 14.53 3.70
CA MET A 95 21.37 13.32 4.46
C MET A 95 20.06 12.75 5.01
N LEU A 96 19.86 11.47 4.72
CA LEU A 96 18.68 10.70 5.10
C LEU A 96 19.12 9.49 5.91
N ASN A 97 18.29 9.08 6.88
CA ASN A 97 18.38 7.77 7.46
C ASN A 97 17.50 6.83 6.63
N ALA A 98 18.12 5.90 5.92
CA ALA A 98 17.44 4.93 5.09
C ALA A 98 17.24 3.63 5.87
N THR A 99 16.11 2.96 5.67
CA THR A 99 15.81 1.65 6.26
C THR A 99 15.33 0.69 5.18
N ILE A 100 15.96 -0.49 5.10
CA ILE A 100 15.56 -1.60 4.23
C ILE A 100 15.61 -2.89 5.06
N SER A 101 14.53 -3.68 5.06
CA SER A 101 14.47 -4.99 5.75
C SER A 101 14.93 -4.94 7.22
N GLY A 102 14.63 -3.84 7.91
CA GLY A 102 14.99 -3.62 9.32
C GLY A 102 16.43 -3.12 9.55
N ALA A 103 17.28 -3.05 8.52
CA ALA A 103 18.61 -2.46 8.61
C ALA A 103 18.54 -0.96 8.30
N SER A 104 19.14 -0.13 9.17
CA SER A 104 19.22 1.33 9.02
C SER A 104 20.61 1.75 8.58
N PHE A 105 20.73 2.68 7.64
CA PHE A 105 22.01 3.22 7.18
C PHE A 105 21.88 4.67 6.72
N PRO A 106 22.96 5.48 6.85
CA PRO A 106 22.99 6.85 6.34
C PRO A 106 23.05 6.86 4.81
N LEU A 107 22.26 7.73 4.19
CA LEU A 107 22.12 7.90 2.75
C LEU A 107 22.24 9.37 2.38
N LEU A 108 23.27 9.71 1.59
CA LEU A 108 23.39 10.99 0.90
C LEU A 108 22.55 10.92 -0.38
N ARG A 109 21.40 11.60 -0.39
CA ARG A 109 20.53 11.70 -1.58
C ARG A 109 20.73 13.03 -2.27
N VAL A 110 21.05 13.00 -3.56
CA VAL A 110 21.08 14.14 -4.46
C VAL A 110 19.85 14.09 -5.37
N VAL A 111 19.08 15.18 -5.38
CA VAL A 111 17.92 15.38 -6.24
C VAL A 111 18.28 16.41 -7.31
N VAL A 112 18.49 15.93 -8.53
CA VAL A 112 18.77 16.77 -9.69
C VAL A 112 17.44 17.35 -10.20
N ALA A 113 17.32 18.67 -10.22
CA ALA A 113 16.16 19.36 -10.74
C ALA A 113 16.23 19.50 -12.27
N GLY A 114 15.07 19.60 -12.91
CA GLY A 114 14.92 19.99 -14.32
C GLY A 114 14.88 18.84 -15.32
N ASP A 115 14.40 19.18 -16.53
CA ASP A 115 14.26 18.28 -17.68
C ASP A 115 15.60 17.96 -18.38
N HIS A 116 16.73 18.23 -17.72
CA HIS A 116 18.08 17.99 -18.25
C HIS A 116 18.50 16.52 -18.15
N SER A 117 17.53 15.62 -17.94
CA SER A 117 17.72 14.17 -17.69
C SER A 117 18.45 13.42 -18.80
N ALA A 118 18.55 14.01 -20.00
CA ALA A 118 19.33 13.44 -21.10
C ALA A 118 20.85 13.65 -20.96
N LEU A 119 21.32 14.63 -20.17
CA LEU A 119 22.71 15.08 -20.16
C LEU A 119 23.46 14.85 -18.84
N VAL A 120 22.77 14.69 -17.72
CA VAL A 120 23.43 14.59 -16.42
C VAL A 120 23.90 13.15 -16.16
N PRO A 121 25.22 12.90 -16.00
CA PRO A 121 25.75 11.56 -15.78
C PRO A 121 25.58 11.14 -14.31
N LEU A 122 24.35 10.76 -13.93
CA LEU A 122 24.01 10.42 -12.53
C LEU A 122 24.98 9.40 -11.90
N GLY A 123 25.44 8.43 -12.69
CA GLY A 123 26.41 7.42 -12.26
C GLY A 123 27.81 7.98 -11.95
N SER A 124 28.27 8.98 -12.71
CA SER A 124 29.55 9.65 -12.45
C SER A 124 29.48 10.51 -11.20
N ILE A 125 28.39 11.30 -11.04
CA ILE A 125 28.13 12.09 -9.83
C ILE A 125 28.16 11.18 -8.59
N LYS A 126 27.45 10.05 -8.66
CA LYS A 126 27.43 9.07 -7.57
C LYS A 126 28.85 8.58 -7.25
N SER A 127 29.63 8.22 -8.26
CA SER A 127 30.97 7.64 -8.08
C SER A 127 31.95 8.65 -7.46
N ASP A 128 31.89 9.91 -7.89
CA ASP A 128 32.74 10.98 -7.33
C ASP A 128 32.35 11.32 -5.89
N LEU A 129 31.04 11.36 -5.58
CA LEU A 129 30.57 11.56 -4.22
C LEU A 129 30.93 10.37 -3.31
N THR A 130 30.84 9.14 -3.82
CA THR A 130 31.27 7.95 -3.08
C THR A 130 32.77 8.04 -2.76
N THR A 131 33.59 8.37 -3.77
CA THR A 131 35.03 8.58 -3.61
C THR A 131 35.35 9.70 -2.62
N LEU A 132 34.60 10.81 -2.66
CA LEU A 132 34.74 11.93 -1.72
C LEU A 132 34.47 11.47 -0.28
N LEU A 133 33.41 10.70 -0.05
CA LEU A 133 33.06 10.18 1.27
C LEU A 133 34.08 9.15 1.76
N ASP A 134 34.55 8.27 0.89
CA ASP A 134 35.59 7.28 1.20
C ASP A 134 36.90 7.94 1.63
N ASN A 135 37.32 9.00 0.94
CA ASN A 135 38.51 9.79 1.29
C ASN A 135 38.42 10.45 2.67
N HIS A 136 37.22 10.63 3.20
CA HIS A 136 36.95 11.19 4.53
C HIS A 136 36.51 10.14 5.55
N THR A 137 36.76 8.85 5.29
CA THR A 137 36.41 7.72 6.18
C THR A 137 34.91 7.60 6.46
N LEU A 138 34.07 8.03 5.52
CA LEU A 138 32.61 7.94 5.58
C LEU A 138 32.04 6.86 4.63
N SER A 139 32.78 5.77 4.41
CA SER A 139 32.43 4.69 3.47
C SER A 139 31.15 3.93 3.82
N GLN A 140 30.64 4.10 5.04
CA GLN A 140 29.34 3.58 5.46
C GLN A 140 28.15 4.34 4.85
N ILE A 141 28.36 5.58 4.38
CA ILE A 141 27.33 6.41 3.78
C ILE A 141 27.09 5.96 2.35
N GLN A 142 25.85 5.60 2.06
CA GLN A 142 25.43 5.30 0.70
C GLN A 142 25.13 6.59 -0.05
N VAL A 143 25.34 6.61 -1.36
CA VAL A 143 25.03 7.72 -2.25
C VAL A 143 23.92 7.32 -3.21
N GLU A 144 22.90 8.16 -3.31
CA GLU A 144 21.85 8.04 -4.31
C GLU A 144 21.68 9.37 -5.06
N VAL A 145 21.69 9.30 -6.38
CA VAL A 145 21.47 10.45 -7.26
C VAL A 145 20.23 10.16 -8.10
N ILE A 146 19.21 11.00 -7.98
CA ILE A 146 17.95 10.87 -8.71
C ILE A 146 17.63 12.13 -9.53
N ASN A 147 16.95 11.96 -10.66
CA ASN A 147 16.32 13.07 -11.35
C ASN A 147 14.93 13.31 -10.75
N GLY A 148 14.72 14.43 -10.06
CA GLY A 148 13.49 14.69 -9.28
C GLY A 148 12.21 14.80 -10.12
N ASP A 149 12.33 15.11 -11.41
CA ASP A 149 11.17 15.25 -12.32
C ASP A 149 10.75 13.91 -12.94
N HIS A 150 11.71 13.00 -13.12
CA HIS A 150 11.53 11.76 -13.88
C HIS A 150 11.59 10.49 -13.05
N PHE A 151 12.29 10.51 -11.93
CA PHE A 151 12.30 9.42 -10.98
C PHE A 151 10.95 9.37 -10.25
N TYR A 152 10.30 8.21 -10.28
CA TYR A 152 9.16 7.93 -9.44
C TYR A 152 9.11 6.44 -9.14
N ILE A 153 8.60 6.10 -7.95
CA ILE A 153 8.27 4.72 -7.62
C ILE A 153 6.96 4.39 -8.36
N PRO A 154 6.93 3.36 -9.22
CA PRO A 154 5.74 3.03 -9.99
C PRO A 154 4.55 2.76 -9.08
N THR A 155 3.46 3.51 -9.26
CA THR A 155 2.19 3.25 -8.56
C THR A 155 1.25 2.46 -9.46
N LEU A 156 0.59 1.46 -8.88
CA LEU A 156 -0.36 0.60 -9.59
C LEU A 156 -1.78 1.16 -9.44
N PHE A 157 -2.43 1.48 -10.56
CA PHE A 157 -3.82 1.91 -10.61
C PHE A 157 -4.68 0.84 -11.30
N PRO A 158 -5.96 0.70 -10.91
CA PRO A 158 -6.88 -0.21 -11.60
C PRO A 158 -6.96 0.10 -13.10
N ILE A 159 -7.04 -0.95 -13.91
CA ILE A 159 -7.32 -0.87 -15.34
C ILE A 159 -8.76 -1.33 -15.62
N HIS A 160 -9.44 -0.65 -16.54
CA HIS A 160 -10.81 -1.02 -16.91
C HIS A 160 -10.83 -2.38 -17.62
N SER A 161 -11.84 -3.21 -17.35
CA SER A 161 -11.93 -4.57 -17.91
C SER A 161 -12.06 -4.62 -19.43
N THR A 162 -12.51 -3.52 -20.03
CA THR A 162 -12.63 -3.34 -21.49
C THR A 162 -11.36 -2.78 -22.14
N ALA A 163 -10.31 -2.51 -21.38
CA ALA A 163 -9.03 -2.08 -21.95
C ALA A 163 -8.41 -3.23 -22.77
N GLU A 164 -7.78 -2.90 -23.89
CA GLU A 164 -7.21 -3.88 -24.82
C GLU A 164 -6.26 -4.87 -24.12
N LEU A 165 -5.35 -4.37 -23.29
CA LEU A 165 -4.43 -5.21 -22.51
C LEU A 165 -5.17 -6.15 -21.54
N ALA A 166 -6.23 -5.67 -20.88
CA ALA A 166 -7.02 -6.49 -19.97
C ALA A 166 -7.79 -7.60 -20.71
N ILE A 167 -8.23 -7.32 -21.95
CA ILE A 167 -8.86 -8.30 -22.84
C ILE A 167 -7.83 -9.34 -23.28
N ALA A 168 -6.70 -8.91 -23.83
CA ALA A 168 -5.62 -9.80 -24.29
C ALA A 168 -5.10 -10.71 -23.18
N PHE A 169 -4.81 -10.13 -22.01
CA PHE A 169 -4.36 -10.90 -20.85
C PHE A 169 -5.33 -12.01 -20.47
N HIS A 170 -6.64 -11.78 -20.56
CA HIS A 170 -7.60 -12.82 -20.21
C HIS A 170 -7.60 -14.00 -21.18
N HIS A 171 -7.40 -13.74 -22.47
CA HIS A 171 -7.30 -14.80 -23.48
C HIS A 171 -6.00 -15.58 -23.35
N LEU A 172 -4.91 -14.90 -22.96
CA LEU A 172 -3.57 -15.46 -22.88
C LEU A 172 -3.16 -15.90 -21.47
N LYS A 173 -4.05 -15.80 -20.48
CA LYS A 173 -3.70 -15.94 -19.06
C LYS A 173 -2.98 -17.25 -18.78
N ASP A 174 -3.53 -18.37 -19.24
CA ASP A 174 -3.00 -19.69 -18.94
C ASP A 174 -1.62 -19.91 -19.60
N GLU A 175 -1.41 -19.36 -20.80
CA GLU A 175 -0.11 -19.39 -21.48
C GLU A 175 0.93 -18.54 -20.75
N ILE A 176 0.55 -17.34 -20.30
CA ILE A 176 1.40 -16.43 -19.55
C ILE A 176 1.80 -17.06 -18.21
N VAL A 177 0.84 -17.63 -17.47
CA VAL A 177 1.10 -18.31 -16.20
C VAL A 177 2.04 -19.50 -16.41
N ARG A 178 1.79 -20.33 -17.42
CA ARG A 178 2.69 -21.45 -17.73
C ARG A 178 4.11 -20.98 -18.02
N LEU A 179 4.28 -19.93 -18.82
CA LEU A 179 5.61 -19.36 -19.12
C LEU A 179 6.31 -18.87 -17.84
N LEU A 180 5.57 -18.22 -16.94
CA LEU A 180 6.11 -17.75 -15.66
C LEU A 180 6.47 -18.92 -14.73
N ASP A 181 5.66 -19.99 -14.69
CA ASP A 181 5.96 -21.20 -13.93
C ASP A 181 7.20 -21.92 -14.47
N GLU A 182 7.34 -22.03 -15.79
CA GLU A 182 8.50 -22.63 -16.45
C GLU A 182 9.79 -21.82 -16.21
N THR A 183 9.69 -20.49 -16.18
CA THR A 183 10.86 -19.60 -16.09
C THR A 183 11.25 -19.28 -14.64
N LEU A 184 10.26 -18.97 -13.80
CA LEU A 184 10.47 -18.44 -12.45
C LEU A 184 10.05 -19.43 -11.35
N GLY A 185 9.30 -20.49 -11.69
CA GLY A 185 8.78 -21.45 -10.73
C GLY A 185 7.95 -20.79 -9.64
N THR A 186 8.26 -21.09 -8.38
CA THR A 186 7.54 -20.53 -7.22
C THR A 186 7.96 -19.11 -6.83
N LYS A 187 8.84 -18.46 -7.61
CA LYS A 187 9.39 -17.14 -7.28
C LYS A 187 8.56 -15.96 -7.75
N TRP A 188 7.60 -16.17 -8.66
CA TRP A 188 6.62 -15.13 -9.02
C TRP A 188 5.40 -15.18 -8.09
N GLN A 189 4.75 -14.04 -7.88
CA GLN A 189 3.65 -13.90 -6.92
C GLN A 189 2.40 -13.27 -7.53
N LEU A 190 2.58 -12.43 -8.54
CA LEU A 190 1.49 -11.72 -9.21
C LEU A 190 1.75 -11.68 -10.70
N VAL A 191 0.70 -11.87 -11.49
CA VAL A 191 0.67 -11.40 -12.87
C VAL A 191 -0.69 -10.78 -13.16
N CYS A 192 -0.73 -9.48 -13.44
CA CYS A 192 -1.98 -8.76 -13.69
C CYS A 192 -1.76 -7.46 -14.49
N PRO A 193 -2.69 -7.10 -15.39
CA PRO A 193 -2.71 -5.78 -16.00
C PRO A 193 -3.03 -4.66 -15.01
N PHE A 194 -2.25 -3.58 -15.02
CA PHE A 194 -2.53 -2.35 -14.29
C PHE A 194 -2.30 -1.13 -15.16
N ASN A 195 -2.85 0.01 -14.74
CA ASN A 195 -2.35 1.30 -15.19
C ASN A 195 -1.15 1.67 -14.30
N VAL A 196 0.05 1.76 -14.87
CA VAL A 196 1.30 2.03 -14.12
C VAL A 196 1.79 3.45 -14.43
N GLY A 197 2.07 4.23 -13.39
CA GLY A 197 2.61 5.58 -13.50
C GLY A 197 2.84 6.28 -12.15
N ARG A 198 3.22 7.56 -12.18
CA ARG A 198 3.40 8.41 -10.99
C ARG A 198 2.06 8.78 -10.35
N ASP A 199 1.06 9.05 -11.18
CA ASP A 199 -0.29 9.37 -10.78
C ASP A 199 -1.30 8.77 -11.78
N SER A 200 -2.58 8.77 -11.41
CA SER A 200 -3.64 8.16 -12.21
C SER A 200 -3.84 8.83 -13.57
N ARG A 201 -3.39 10.08 -13.76
CA ARG A 201 -3.56 10.82 -15.03
C ARG A 201 -2.48 10.46 -16.04
N SER A 202 -1.27 10.18 -15.56
CA SER A 202 -0.11 9.80 -16.35
C SER A 202 0.06 8.29 -16.49
N ALA A 203 -0.64 7.50 -15.69
CA ALA A 203 -0.58 6.05 -15.72
C ALA A 203 -1.06 5.48 -17.07
N ARG A 204 -0.38 4.43 -17.54
CA ARG A 204 -0.76 3.70 -18.76
C ARG A 204 -0.80 2.20 -18.53
N PRO A 205 -1.56 1.45 -19.34
CA PRO A 205 -1.61 -0.01 -19.27
C PRO A 205 -0.22 -0.64 -19.32
N ALA A 206 0.04 -1.58 -18.42
CA ALA A 206 1.20 -2.49 -18.45
C ALA A 206 0.84 -3.82 -17.78
N LEU A 207 1.44 -4.91 -18.24
CA LEU A 207 1.37 -6.20 -17.56
C LEU A 207 2.40 -6.21 -16.45
N VAL A 208 1.95 -6.26 -15.20
CA VAL A 208 2.83 -6.27 -14.04
C VAL A 208 3.05 -7.70 -13.59
N VAL A 209 4.33 -8.07 -13.43
CA VAL A 209 4.76 -9.34 -12.85
C VAL A 209 5.48 -9.05 -11.54
N GLY A 210 4.87 -9.43 -10.42
CA GLY A 210 5.48 -9.32 -9.10
C GLY A 210 6.32 -10.55 -8.79
N VAL A 211 7.56 -10.36 -8.36
CA VAL A 211 8.52 -11.44 -8.08
C VAL A 211 9.19 -11.25 -6.72
N LEU A 212 9.57 -12.35 -6.08
CA LEU A 212 10.30 -12.32 -4.83
C LEU A 212 11.63 -11.56 -4.99
N PRO A 213 12.07 -10.80 -3.97
CA PRO A 213 13.39 -10.18 -3.98
C PRO A 213 14.52 -11.19 -4.24
N SER A 214 15.60 -10.74 -4.88
CA SER A 214 16.75 -11.57 -5.27
C SER A 214 16.41 -12.72 -6.22
N THR A 215 15.23 -12.70 -6.86
CA THR A 215 14.93 -13.63 -7.94
C THR A 215 15.93 -13.40 -9.06
N ASN A 216 16.56 -14.47 -9.53
CA ASN A 216 17.51 -14.43 -10.65
C ASN A 216 16.87 -15.09 -11.88
N ALA A 217 16.86 -14.40 -13.01
CA ALA A 217 16.34 -14.87 -14.28
C ALA A 217 16.89 -14.04 -15.45
N ASN A 218 16.74 -14.54 -16.68
CA ASN A 218 16.91 -13.76 -17.90
C ASN A 218 15.66 -12.91 -18.20
N TRP A 219 15.59 -11.73 -17.57
CA TRP A 219 14.46 -10.81 -17.66
C TRP A 219 14.21 -10.31 -19.09
N TYR A 220 15.28 -10.11 -19.87
CA TYR A 220 15.20 -9.71 -21.27
C TYR A 220 14.46 -10.76 -22.10
N GLN A 221 14.85 -12.04 -22.00
CA GLN A 221 14.17 -13.14 -22.70
C GLN A 221 12.73 -13.30 -22.24
N LEU A 222 12.48 -13.24 -20.92
CA LEU A 222 11.13 -13.35 -20.38
C LEU A 222 10.23 -12.22 -20.87
N GLN A 223 10.73 -10.98 -20.90
CA GLN A 223 10.03 -9.85 -21.46
C GLN A 223 9.70 -10.08 -22.94
N ALA A 224 10.68 -10.48 -23.74
CA ALA A 224 10.49 -10.72 -25.17
C ALA A 224 9.43 -11.80 -25.44
N HIS A 225 9.44 -12.90 -24.67
CA HIS A 225 8.43 -13.95 -24.78
C HIS A 225 7.02 -13.47 -24.42
N LEU A 226 6.88 -12.72 -23.32
CA LEU A 226 5.60 -12.15 -22.90
C LEU A 226 5.09 -11.10 -23.90
N THR A 227 5.96 -10.21 -24.40
CA THR A 227 5.62 -9.23 -25.41
C THR A 227 5.16 -9.92 -26.69
N HIS A 228 5.90 -10.93 -27.17
CA HIS A 228 5.52 -11.68 -28.36
C HIS A 228 4.11 -12.28 -28.25
N ARG A 229 3.80 -12.91 -27.09
CA ARG A 229 2.46 -13.44 -26.81
C ARG A 229 1.40 -12.34 -26.87
N LEU A 230 1.61 -11.22 -26.18
CA LEU A 230 0.65 -10.11 -26.15
C LEU A 230 0.46 -9.46 -27.53
N THR A 231 1.54 -9.26 -28.29
CA THR A 231 1.49 -8.63 -29.62
C THR A 231 0.68 -9.42 -30.66
N SER A 232 0.41 -10.70 -30.43
CA SER A 232 -0.49 -11.48 -31.26
C SER A 232 -1.97 -11.06 -31.13
N HIS A 233 -2.33 -10.33 -30.08
CA HIS A 233 -3.69 -9.92 -29.77
C HIS A 233 -3.87 -8.40 -29.72
N ILE A 234 -2.82 -7.64 -29.40
CA ILE A 234 -2.88 -6.18 -29.23
C ILE A 234 -1.70 -5.47 -29.90
N PRO A 235 -1.87 -4.21 -30.33
CA PRO A 235 -0.78 -3.41 -30.88
C PRO A 235 0.43 -3.32 -29.92
N PRO A 236 1.69 -3.33 -30.41
CA PRO A 236 2.89 -3.27 -29.59
C PRO A 236 2.99 -2.07 -28.63
N VAL A 237 2.26 -0.98 -28.92
CA VAL A 237 2.19 0.21 -28.07
C VAL A 237 1.48 -0.05 -26.73
N PHE A 238 0.71 -1.14 -26.62
CA PHE A 238 -0.02 -1.53 -25.40
C PHE A 238 0.59 -2.73 -24.67
N THR A 239 1.81 -3.15 -25.05
CA THR A 239 2.45 -4.39 -24.56
C THR A 239 3.56 -4.14 -23.53
N ASP A 240 3.51 -3.01 -22.83
CA ASP A 240 4.49 -2.71 -21.81
C ASP A 240 4.40 -3.73 -20.67
N ILE A 241 5.56 -4.23 -20.22
CA ILE A 241 5.69 -5.20 -19.14
C ILE A 241 6.57 -4.58 -18.04
N GLU A 242 6.16 -4.76 -16.80
CA GLU A 242 6.85 -4.28 -15.61
C GLU A 242 7.13 -5.46 -14.69
N PHE A 243 8.40 -5.72 -14.40
CA PHE A 243 8.81 -6.66 -13.37
C PHE A 243 9.09 -5.87 -12.10
N LEU A 244 8.39 -6.21 -11.01
CA LEU A 244 8.53 -5.51 -9.74
C LEU A 244 9.02 -6.49 -8.66
N PRO A 245 10.15 -6.19 -7.99
CA PRO A 245 10.51 -6.91 -6.78
C PRO A 245 9.51 -6.58 -5.68
N GLY A 246 9.23 -7.57 -4.84
CA GLY A 246 8.45 -7.35 -3.64
C GLY A 246 7.70 -8.60 -3.22
N LYS A 247 7.27 -8.61 -1.96
CA LYS A 247 6.34 -9.61 -1.47
C LYS A 247 4.93 -9.06 -1.55
N LEU A 248 4.02 -9.74 -2.26
CA LEU A 248 2.59 -9.63 -2.01
C LEU A 248 2.30 -10.18 -0.61
N SER A 249 2.60 -9.38 0.40
CA SER A 249 2.05 -9.56 1.73
C SER A 249 0.59 -9.10 1.66
N LEU A 250 -0.28 -9.96 1.11
CA LEU A 250 -1.75 -9.81 1.25
C LEU A 250 -2.16 -9.84 2.74
N LEU A 251 -1.25 -10.29 3.60
CA LEU A 251 -1.31 -10.27 5.04
C LEU A 251 -0.17 -9.39 5.53
N GLY A 252 -0.42 -8.09 5.66
CA GLY A 252 0.27 -7.37 6.72
C GLY A 252 -0.30 -7.89 8.03
N GLU A 253 0.56 -8.20 9.01
CA GLU A 253 0.18 -7.95 10.40
C GLU A 253 -0.06 -6.45 10.45
N GLY A 254 -1.30 -6.02 10.18
CA GLY A 254 -1.64 -4.61 10.15
C GLY A 254 -1.30 -4.02 11.51
N ASP A 255 -0.64 -2.86 11.53
CA ASP A 255 -0.48 -2.13 12.77
C ASP A 255 -1.87 -1.94 13.40
N PRO A 256 -2.01 -2.17 14.71
CA PRO A 256 -3.30 -2.05 15.35
C PRO A 256 -3.83 -0.61 15.21
N VAL A 257 -5.13 -0.49 14.97
CA VAL A 257 -5.80 0.79 14.72
C VAL A 257 -6.74 1.11 15.87
N SER A 258 -6.77 2.37 16.28
CA SER A 258 -7.70 2.83 17.30
C SER A 258 -9.10 3.08 16.73
N PHE A 259 -10.11 2.59 17.45
CA PHE A 259 -11.52 2.73 17.10
C PHE A 259 -12.30 3.68 18.02
N LYS A 260 -11.60 4.45 18.89
CA LYS A 260 -12.24 5.34 19.87
C LYS A 260 -13.20 6.38 19.27
N ASP A 261 -12.88 6.88 18.07
CA ASP A 261 -13.68 7.90 17.37
C ASP A 261 -14.81 7.30 16.52
N ARG A 262 -14.82 5.96 16.38
CA ARG A 262 -15.75 5.23 15.53
C ARG A 262 -16.88 4.60 16.35
N VAL A 263 -16.54 3.98 17.49
CA VAL A 263 -17.48 3.22 18.33
C VAL A 263 -18.33 4.17 19.17
N LYS A 264 -19.63 4.26 18.88
CA LYS A 264 -20.57 5.14 19.60
C LYS A 264 -21.36 4.44 20.71
N GLY A 265 -21.34 3.11 20.75
CA GLY A 265 -22.10 2.36 21.75
C GLY A 265 -21.99 0.85 21.62
N PRO A 266 -22.56 0.09 22.56
CA PRO A 266 -22.42 -1.36 22.64
C PRO A 266 -23.02 -2.10 21.44
N GLY A 267 -23.98 -1.53 20.71
CA GLY A 267 -24.55 -2.12 19.49
C GLY A 267 -23.88 -1.68 18.19
N ASP A 268 -22.79 -0.92 18.27
CA ASP A 268 -22.26 -0.16 17.15
C ASP A 268 -21.16 -0.94 16.40
N ILE A 269 -21.56 -1.97 15.65
CA ILE A 269 -20.68 -2.69 14.71
C ILE A 269 -21.05 -2.31 13.27
N GLN A 270 -20.18 -1.64 12.54
CA GLN A 270 -20.48 -1.15 11.19
C GLN A 270 -19.52 -1.69 10.15
N MET A 271 -19.89 -1.49 8.88
CA MET A 271 -18.97 -1.73 7.77
C MET A 271 -17.65 -0.97 7.97
N GLY A 272 -16.54 -1.61 7.63
CA GLY A 272 -15.19 -1.06 7.85
C GLY A 272 -14.66 -1.24 9.27
N TYR A 273 -15.41 -1.88 10.17
CA TYR A 273 -14.93 -2.20 11.51
C TYR A 273 -13.96 -3.38 11.47
N SER A 274 -13.07 -3.41 12.45
CA SER A 274 -12.17 -4.53 12.62
C SER A 274 -12.90 -5.76 13.20
N ILE A 275 -12.53 -6.92 12.68
CA ILE A 275 -12.95 -8.24 13.14
C ILE A 275 -11.73 -9.14 13.28
N GLY A 276 -11.75 -10.06 14.24
CA GLY A 276 -10.64 -10.99 14.51
C GLY A 276 -11.12 -12.43 14.57
N ILE A 277 -10.22 -13.39 14.35
CA ILE A 277 -10.53 -14.80 14.63
C ILE A 277 -10.27 -15.04 16.12
N ARG A 278 -11.21 -15.70 16.80
CA ARG A 278 -11.06 -16.05 18.21
C ARG A 278 -9.74 -16.78 18.45
N GLY A 279 -8.98 -16.31 19.45
CA GLY A 279 -7.71 -16.90 19.84
C GLY A 279 -6.52 -16.55 18.94
N HIS A 280 -6.71 -15.74 17.90
CA HIS A 280 -5.64 -15.28 17.01
C HIS A 280 -5.42 -13.77 17.17
N SER A 281 -4.18 -13.34 16.92
CA SER A 281 -3.77 -11.93 16.85
C SER A 281 -3.81 -11.41 15.42
N ASN A 282 -4.96 -11.60 14.75
CA ASN A 282 -5.19 -11.10 13.40
C ASN A 282 -6.33 -10.08 13.39
N ALA A 283 -6.31 -9.22 12.38
CA ALA A 283 -7.39 -8.28 12.09
C ALA A 283 -7.81 -8.42 10.64
N GLY A 284 -9.11 -8.38 10.42
CA GLY A 284 -9.77 -8.31 9.13
C GLY A 284 -10.78 -7.17 9.14
N THR A 285 -11.37 -6.92 7.99
CA THR A 285 -12.40 -5.88 7.85
C THR A 285 -13.78 -6.52 7.74
N LEU A 286 -14.72 -6.02 8.53
CA LEU A 286 -16.14 -6.27 8.35
C LEU A 286 -16.59 -5.56 7.07
N GLY A 287 -16.96 -6.34 6.06
CA GLY A 287 -17.54 -5.86 4.82
C GLY A 287 -18.94 -5.34 5.06
N GLY A 288 -19.96 -6.06 4.59
CA GLY A 288 -21.38 -5.73 4.83
C GLY A 288 -22.18 -6.93 5.31
N PHE A 289 -23.35 -6.67 5.88
CA PHE A 289 -24.33 -7.70 6.24
C PHE A 289 -25.04 -8.19 4.99
N VAL A 290 -25.21 -9.50 4.85
CA VAL A 290 -25.87 -10.09 3.70
C VAL A 290 -26.79 -11.23 4.13
N GLU A 291 -27.86 -11.41 3.36
CA GLU A 291 -28.73 -12.57 3.44
C GLU A 291 -28.40 -13.48 2.25
N VAL A 292 -28.12 -14.75 2.53
CA VAL A 292 -27.75 -15.75 1.52
C VAL A 292 -28.74 -16.90 1.62
N THR A 293 -29.48 -17.14 0.54
CA THR A 293 -30.35 -18.33 0.44
C THR A 293 -29.65 -19.40 -0.39
N TYR A 294 -29.43 -20.57 0.21
CA TYR A 294 -28.94 -21.75 -0.51
C TYR A 294 -29.57 -23.02 0.08
N ASP A 295 -29.79 -24.04 -0.75
CA ASP A 295 -30.47 -25.29 -0.36
C ASP A 295 -31.86 -25.10 0.30
N GLY A 296 -32.54 -24.00 -0.01
CA GLY A 296 -33.86 -23.66 0.54
C GLY A 296 -33.83 -23.03 1.92
N GLU A 297 -32.66 -22.88 2.55
CA GLU A 297 -32.47 -22.19 3.82
C GLU A 297 -31.87 -20.80 3.61
N THR A 298 -32.30 -19.86 4.46
CA THR A 298 -31.82 -18.47 4.43
C THR A 298 -30.90 -18.23 5.61
N HIS A 299 -29.65 -17.90 5.31
CA HIS A 299 -28.61 -17.62 6.29
C HIS A 299 -28.32 -16.13 6.33
N ARG A 300 -28.21 -15.59 7.54
CA ARG A 300 -27.88 -14.18 7.76
C ARG A 300 -26.49 -14.06 8.33
N GLY A 301 -25.71 -13.20 7.69
CA GLY A 301 -24.29 -13.15 7.95
C GLY A 301 -23.67 -11.82 7.60
N LEU A 302 -22.35 -11.82 7.58
CA LEU A 302 -21.52 -10.73 7.09
C LEU A 302 -20.47 -11.24 6.13
N LEU A 303 -20.02 -10.35 5.26
CA LEU A 303 -18.91 -10.59 4.35
C LEU A 303 -17.60 -10.08 4.95
N THR A 304 -16.54 -10.82 4.71
CA THR A 304 -15.14 -10.41 4.88
C THR A 304 -14.31 -11.03 3.77
N ASN A 305 -12.98 -11.01 3.88
CA ASN A 305 -12.07 -11.57 2.89
C ASN A 305 -11.66 -13.00 3.25
N TYR A 306 -11.40 -13.84 2.23
CA TYR A 306 -10.86 -15.18 2.45
C TYR A 306 -9.48 -15.13 3.08
N HIS A 307 -8.61 -14.20 2.67
CA HIS A 307 -7.26 -14.11 3.25
C HIS A 307 -7.28 -13.91 4.77
N PHE A 308 -8.29 -13.19 5.31
CA PHE A 308 -8.47 -13.00 6.75
C PHE A 308 -8.82 -14.31 7.46
N VAL A 309 -9.68 -15.12 6.85
CA VAL A 309 -10.13 -16.42 7.38
C VAL A 309 -9.34 -17.60 6.83
N ARG A 310 -8.18 -17.34 6.23
CA ARG A 310 -7.36 -18.37 5.62
C ARG A 310 -6.69 -19.19 6.72
N PRO A 311 -6.80 -20.53 6.71
CA PRO A 311 -6.11 -21.37 7.69
C PRO A 311 -4.60 -21.18 7.60
N SER A 312 -3.94 -21.11 8.75
CA SER A 312 -2.49 -20.97 8.83
C SER A 312 -1.81 -22.35 8.85
N PRO A 313 -0.63 -22.51 8.20
CA PRO A 313 0.18 -23.71 8.35
C PRO A 313 0.50 -24.01 9.83
N PRO A 314 0.55 -25.28 10.26
CA PRO A 314 0.36 -26.50 9.47
C PRO A 314 -1.12 -26.94 9.44
N TYR A 315 -1.83 -26.61 8.35
CA TYR A 315 -3.20 -27.08 8.13
C TYR A 315 -3.23 -28.14 7.03
N ALA A 316 -3.78 -29.32 7.33
CA ALA A 316 -3.95 -30.37 6.34
C ALA A 316 -4.85 -29.88 5.20
N HIS A 317 -4.48 -30.16 3.95
CA HIS A 317 -5.23 -29.74 2.74
C HIS A 317 -5.29 -28.23 2.48
N LEU A 318 -4.41 -27.41 3.07
CA LEU A 318 -4.36 -25.96 2.82
C LEU A 318 -4.35 -25.60 1.33
N ASP A 319 -3.59 -26.32 0.49
CA ASP A 319 -3.56 -26.10 -0.95
C ASP A 319 -4.93 -26.35 -1.62
N THR A 320 -5.69 -27.31 -1.12
CA THR A 320 -7.03 -27.60 -1.64
C THR A 320 -8.02 -26.52 -1.21
N ILE A 321 -7.95 -26.05 0.04
CA ILE A 321 -8.77 -24.94 0.55
C ILE A 321 -8.43 -23.65 -0.19
N ASN A 322 -7.14 -23.38 -0.42
CA ASN A 322 -6.70 -22.25 -1.25
C ASN A 322 -7.29 -22.33 -2.66
N ARG A 323 -7.39 -23.52 -3.26
CA ARG A 323 -7.89 -23.66 -4.64
C ARG A 323 -9.41 -23.72 -4.77
N LYS A 324 -10.12 -24.26 -3.77
CA LYS A 324 -11.57 -24.54 -3.85
C LYS A 324 -12.40 -23.68 -2.91
N GLY A 325 -11.77 -23.01 -1.96
CA GLY A 325 -12.45 -22.33 -0.88
C GLY A 325 -12.93 -23.27 0.23
N ILE A 326 -13.75 -22.70 1.10
CA ILE A 326 -14.45 -23.38 2.20
C ILE A 326 -15.92 -23.44 1.82
N SER A 327 -16.52 -24.62 1.91
CA SER A 327 -17.96 -24.80 1.69
C SER A 327 -18.45 -25.95 2.57
N PRO A 328 -19.65 -25.87 3.15
CA PRO A 328 -20.27 -26.98 3.87
C PRO A 328 -20.44 -28.24 3.02
N LEU A 329 -20.54 -28.06 1.69
CA LEU A 329 -20.70 -29.13 0.71
C LEU A 329 -19.36 -29.72 0.23
N SER A 330 -18.23 -29.19 0.71
CA SER A 330 -16.91 -29.65 0.30
C SER A 330 -16.55 -31.00 0.94
N SER A 331 -15.96 -31.89 0.16
CA SER A 331 -15.42 -33.17 0.66
C SER A 331 -14.15 -33.00 1.49
N VAL A 332 -13.58 -31.79 1.56
CA VAL A 332 -12.42 -31.48 2.40
C VAL A 332 -12.94 -31.10 3.79
N PRO A 333 -12.66 -31.89 4.84
CA PRO A 333 -13.12 -31.56 6.17
C PRO A 333 -12.42 -30.27 6.63
N PHE A 334 -13.21 -29.21 6.80
CA PHE A 334 -12.76 -28.01 7.48
C PHE A 334 -12.75 -28.33 8.99
N GLN A 335 -11.56 -28.64 9.52
CA GLN A 335 -11.34 -28.94 10.93
C GLN A 335 -11.48 -27.64 11.76
N GLY A 336 -12.62 -27.53 12.46
CA GLY A 336 -12.89 -26.50 13.46
C GLY A 336 -13.67 -25.31 12.90
N ALA A 337 -14.71 -24.88 13.61
CA ALA A 337 -15.39 -23.62 13.31
C ALA A 337 -14.42 -22.45 13.57
N MET A 338 -14.17 -21.61 12.55
CA MET A 338 -13.44 -20.36 12.75
C MET A 338 -14.43 -19.32 13.26
N THR A 339 -14.45 -19.13 14.57
CA THR A 339 -15.31 -18.12 15.19
C THR A 339 -14.72 -16.73 15.00
N VAL A 340 -15.51 -15.83 14.43
CA VAL A 340 -15.18 -14.43 14.20
C VAL A 340 -15.76 -13.57 15.32
N GLU A 341 -14.96 -12.62 15.82
CA GLU A 341 -15.33 -11.70 16.89
C GLU A 341 -15.10 -10.24 16.46
N SER A 342 -15.80 -9.28 17.08
CA SER A 342 -15.60 -7.84 16.87
C SER A 342 -15.57 -7.07 18.18
N LEU A 343 -14.63 -6.16 18.41
CA LEU A 343 -13.50 -5.79 17.56
C LEU A 343 -12.41 -6.89 17.54
N ALA A 344 -11.47 -6.88 16.58
CA ALA A 344 -10.25 -7.70 16.74
C ALA A 344 -9.54 -7.34 18.05
N ARG A 345 -8.96 -8.35 18.71
CA ARG A 345 -8.36 -8.17 20.05
C ARG A 345 -7.21 -7.18 20.04
N MET A 346 -6.35 -7.25 19.03
CA MET A 346 -5.21 -6.33 18.87
C MET A 346 -5.66 -4.87 18.77
N ASP A 347 -6.71 -4.60 17.97
CA ASP A 347 -7.24 -3.25 17.80
C ASP A 347 -7.97 -2.78 19.06
N ARG A 348 -8.60 -3.71 19.80
CA ARG A 348 -9.30 -3.39 21.05
C ARG A 348 -8.28 -2.95 22.09
N ASP A 349 -7.24 -3.76 22.28
CA ASP A 349 -6.21 -3.52 23.28
C ASP A 349 -5.45 -2.22 22.97
N TYR A 350 -5.18 -1.97 21.70
CA TYR A 350 -4.63 -0.70 21.25
C TYR A 350 -5.58 0.47 21.47
N THR A 351 -6.87 0.32 21.16
CA THR A 351 -7.89 1.36 21.43
C THR A 351 -7.98 1.67 22.92
N LEU A 352 -7.89 0.68 23.81
CA LEU A 352 -7.89 0.90 25.27
C LEU A 352 -6.64 1.65 25.74
N THR A 353 -5.47 1.30 25.19
CA THR A 353 -4.21 1.99 25.48
C THR A 353 -4.29 3.46 25.02
N ASP A 354 -4.74 3.70 23.80
CA ASP A 354 -4.91 5.04 23.23
C ASP A 354 -5.98 5.87 23.98
N LEU A 355 -7.04 5.24 24.50
CA LEU A 355 -7.98 5.90 25.40
C LEU A 355 -7.32 6.34 26.71
N ASP A 356 -6.54 5.47 27.34
CA ASP A 356 -5.85 5.76 28.61
C ASP A 356 -4.80 6.88 28.42
N ASP A 357 -4.02 6.84 27.34
CA ASP A 357 -3.06 7.88 26.98
C ASP A 357 -3.74 9.25 26.78
N GLN A 358 -4.88 9.28 26.08
CA GLN A 358 -5.63 10.51 25.86
C GLN A 358 -6.30 11.05 27.11
N LEU A 359 -6.83 10.18 27.97
CA LEU A 359 -7.38 10.61 29.26
C LEU A 359 -6.29 11.27 30.10
N HIS A 360 -5.10 10.68 30.17
CA HIS A 360 -3.98 11.28 30.90
C HIS A 360 -3.54 12.64 30.31
N ALA A 361 -3.52 12.75 28.98
CA ALA A 361 -3.23 14.01 28.30
C ALA A 361 -4.28 15.09 28.61
N LEU A 362 -5.58 14.72 28.63
CA LEU A 362 -6.67 15.62 28.96
C LEU A 362 -6.66 16.05 30.43
N GLU A 363 -6.34 15.15 31.36
CA GLU A 363 -6.15 15.49 32.77
C GLU A 363 -5.06 16.55 32.95
N THR A 364 -3.92 16.36 32.29
CA THR A 364 -2.81 17.33 32.30
C THR A 364 -3.24 18.67 31.69
N GLN A 365 -3.98 18.65 30.58
CA GLN A 365 -4.48 19.87 29.95
C GLN A 365 -5.51 20.60 30.83
N LYS A 366 -6.43 19.86 31.45
CA LYS A 366 -7.44 20.36 32.38
C LYS A 366 -6.78 21.04 33.57
N ALA A 367 -5.80 20.39 34.21
CA ALA A 367 -5.04 20.97 35.32
C ALA A 367 -4.42 22.33 34.94
N ARG A 368 -3.78 22.42 33.77
CA ARG A 368 -3.19 23.67 33.27
C ARG A 368 -4.23 24.79 33.08
N VAL A 369 -5.39 24.45 32.50
CA VAL A 369 -6.47 25.44 32.27
C VAL A 369 -7.08 25.90 33.60
N VAL A 370 -7.31 24.97 34.54
CA VAL A 370 -7.82 25.27 35.88
C VAL A 370 -6.85 26.15 36.66
N ASP A 371 -5.55 25.83 36.64
CA ASP A 371 -4.52 26.64 37.30
C ASP A 371 -4.45 28.05 36.72
N PHE A 372 -4.55 28.19 35.40
CA PHE A 372 -4.59 29.50 34.74
C PHE A 372 -5.82 30.32 35.17
N ILE A 373 -7.00 29.70 35.21
CA ILE A 373 -8.23 30.34 35.69
C ILE A 373 -8.06 30.78 37.15
N ARG A 374 -7.53 29.90 38.01
CA ARG A 374 -7.29 30.16 39.44
C ARG A 374 -6.30 31.30 39.65
N GLN A 375 -5.18 31.32 38.93
CA GLN A 375 -4.19 32.41 39.02
C GLN A 375 -4.79 33.77 38.68
N ARG A 376 -5.66 33.85 37.67
CA ARG A 376 -6.35 35.10 37.32
C ARG A 376 -7.28 35.57 38.43
N GLN A 377 -8.03 34.65 39.03
CA GLN A 377 -8.92 34.97 40.14
C GLN A 377 -8.14 35.46 41.36
N LEU A 378 -6.97 34.89 41.66
CA LEU A 378 -6.09 35.32 42.76
C LEU A 378 -5.60 36.76 42.62
N ILE A 379 -5.40 37.25 41.38
CA ILE A 379 -5.02 38.65 41.11
C ILE A 379 -6.24 39.56 40.88
N GLY A 380 -7.43 39.12 41.28
CA GLY A 380 -8.68 39.89 41.18
C GLY A 380 -9.20 40.08 39.75
N LYS A 381 -8.73 39.29 38.79
CA LYS A 381 -9.18 39.36 37.38
C LYS A 381 -10.19 38.27 37.08
N ALA A 382 -11.22 38.60 36.30
CA ALA A 382 -12.16 37.62 35.78
C ALA A 382 -11.45 36.57 34.88
N PRO A 383 -11.94 35.31 34.87
CA PRO A 383 -11.54 34.29 33.90
C PRO A 383 -11.77 34.77 32.46
N ARG A 384 -10.92 34.34 31.52
CA ARG A 384 -11.16 34.61 30.10
C ARG A 384 -12.25 33.66 29.60
N ALA A 385 -13.18 34.18 28.79
CA ALA A 385 -14.21 33.38 28.14
C ALA A 385 -13.60 32.21 27.34
N SER A 386 -12.47 32.43 26.66
CA SER A 386 -11.76 31.38 25.92
C SER A 386 -11.22 30.25 26.81
N SER A 387 -10.77 30.55 28.03
CA SER A 387 -10.30 29.54 28.99
C SER A 387 -11.47 28.73 29.56
N GLN A 388 -12.63 29.35 29.77
CA GLN A 388 -13.84 28.65 30.19
C GLN A 388 -14.34 27.72 29.08
N GLN A 389 -14.43 28.21 27.84
CA GLN A 389 -14.77 27.40 26.67
C GLN A 389 -13.81 26.22 26.48
N GLN A 390 -12.50 26.47 26.68
CA GLN A 390 -11.50 25.41 26.60
C GLN A 390 -11.70 24.35 27.70
N LEU A 391 -11.99 24.77 28.94
CA LEU A 391 -12.28 23.85 30.04
C LEU A 391 -13.52 23.00 29.73
N GLU A 392 -14.61 23.63 29.29
CA GLU A 392 -15.84 22.93 28.89
C GLU A 392 -15.60 21.93 27.76
N ALA A 393 -14.78 22.29 26.76
CA ALA A 393 -14.41 21.40 25.67
C ALA A 393 -13.60 20.19 26.15
N VAL A 394 -12.60 20.41 27.02
CA VAL A 394 -11.78 19.34 27.63
C VAL A 394 -12.66 18.41 28.47
N GLU A 395 -13.53 18.95 29.32
CA GLU A 395 -14.44 18.15 30.15
C GLU A 395 -15.48 17.40 29.33
N THR A 396 -15.91 17.95 28.20
CA THR A 396 -16.82 17.26 27.28
C THR A 396 -16.10 16.10 26.60
N TRP A 397 -14.85 16.30 26.17
CA TRP A 397 -14.08 15.25 25.54
C TRP A 397 -13.72 14.13 26.53
N GLU A 398 -13.29 14.49 27.73
CA GLU A 398 -13.02 13.57 28.84
C GLU A 398 -14.25 12.68 29.13
N ARG A 399 -15.44 13.28 29.25
CA ARG A 399 -16.70 12.54 29.42
C ARG A 399 -16.98 11.56 28.28
N THR A 400 -16.74 11.96 27.04
CA THR A 400 -16.91 11.08 25.87
C THR A 400 -15.95 9.89 25.93
N LEU A 401 -14.66 10.12 26.21
CA LEU A 401 -13.68 9.02 26.30
C LEU A 401 -13.99 8.06 27.45
N ILE A 402 -14.39 8.59 28.62
CA ILE A 402 -14.84 7.79 29.77
C ILE A 402 -16.06 6.94 29.39
N ALA A 403 -17.01 7.48 28.63
CA ALA A 403 -18.19 6.75 28.18
C ALA A 403 -17.87 5.68 27.11
N THR A 404 -16.88 5.91 26.25
CA THR A 404 -16.45 4.95 25.23
C THR A 404 -15.68 3.76 25.82
N ARG A 405 -14.90 3.98 26.88
CA ARG A 405 -14.06 2.93 27.51
C ARG A 405 -14.82 1.64 27.87
N PRO A 406 -15.96 1.66 28.61
CA PRO A 406 -16.68 0.43 28.94
C PRO A 406 -17.26 -0.28 27.70
N VAL A 407 -17.53 0.45 26.62
CA VAL A 407 -18.00 -0.12 25.36
C VAL A 407 -16.88 -0.95 24.71
N ILE A 408 -15.66 -0.41 24.63
CA ILE A 408 -14.51 -1.12 24.09
C ILE A 408 -14.10 -2.28 25.00
N GLN A 409 -14.18 -2.12 26.33
CA GLN A 409 -13.89 -3.20 27.28
C GLN A 409 -14.86 -4.38 27.17
N ALA A 410 -16.11 -4.14 26.78
CA ALA A 410 -17.10 -5.19 26.55
C ALA A 410 -16.84 -6.00 25.27
N MET A 411 -15.90 -5.56 24.41
CA MET A 411 -15.47 -6.27 23.22
C MET A 411 -14.32 -7.25 23.55
N PRO A 412 -14.12 -8.33 22.79
CA PRO A 412 -14.83 -8.66 21.56
C PRO A 412 -16.20 -9.34 21.80
N HIS A 413 -17.15 -9.05 20.93
CA HIS A 413 -18.42 -9.75 20.78
C HIS A 413 -18.27 -10.87 19.75
N VAL A 414 -18.81 -12.04 20.08
CA VAL A 414 -18.92 -13.16 19.14
C VAL A 414 -19.88 -12.75 18.04
N LEU A 415 -19.44 -12.82 16.79
CA LEU A 415 -20.31 -12.55 15.66
C LEU A 415 -20.90 -13.85 15.14
N GLY A 416 -20.06 -14.83 14.86
CA GLY A 416 -20.46 -15.97 14.07
C GLY A 416 -19.31 -16.88 13.70
N ASP A 417 -19.60 -17.90 12.90
CA ASP A 417 -18.60 -18.83 12.40
C ASP A 417 -18.46 -18.70 10.88
N VAL A 418 -17.23 -18.91 10.38
CA VAL A 418 -16.98 -18.93 8.94
C VAL A 418 -17.70 -20.13 8.33
N HIS A 419 -18.70 -19.84 7.51
CA HIS A 419 -19.54 -20.84 6.87
C HIS A 419 -19.01 -21.20 5.46
N SER A 420 -18.72 -20.18 4.65
CA SER A 420 -18.20 -20.36 3.28
C SER A 420 -17.10 -19.36 2.98
N ALA A 421 -16.16 -19.72 2.13
CA ALA A 421 -15.18 -18.78 1.62
C ALA A 421 -14.69 -19.17 0.23
N SER A 422 -14.22 -18.19 -0.52
CA SER A 422 -13.82 -18.35 -1.91
C SER A 422 -12.50 -19.09 -2.14
N GLY A 423 -11.56 -19.07 -1.18
CA GLY A 423 -10.18 -19.47 -1.48
C GLY A 423 -9.40 -18.35 -2.19
N LEU A 424 -8.22 -18.67 -2.71
CA LEU A 424 -7.43 -17.80 -3.59
C LEU A 424 -7.86 -18.03 -5.04
N LEU A 425 -9.10 -17.70 -5.36
CA LEU A 425 -9.68 -17.90 -6.68
C LEU A 425 -9.57 -16.66 -7.56
N VAL A 426 -9.40 -16.88 -8.86
CA VAL A 426 -9.56 -15.83 -9.87
C VAL A 426 -10.66 -16.25 -10.83
N HIS A 427 -11.80 -15.56 -10.80
CA HIS A 427 -12.94 -15.81 -11.69
C HIS A 427 -13.22 -14.56 -12.53
N ARG A 428 -13.45 -14.75 -13.84
CA ARG A 428 -13.79 -13.65 -14.78
C ARG A 428 -12.90 -12.40 -14.61
N ARG A 429 -11.58 -12.60 -14.47
CA ARG A 429 -10.56 -11.54 -14.31
C ARG A 429 -10.59 -10.79 -12.97
N ARG A 430 -11.29 -11.29 -11.97
CA ARG A 430 -11.29 -10.71 -10.62
C ARG A 430 -10.71 -11.71 -9.64
N VAL A 431 -9.84 -11.23 -8.76
CA VAL A 431 -9.50 -11.96 -7.54
C VAL A 431 -10.79 -12.05 -6.75
N ILE A 432 -11.29 -13.27 -6.58
CA ILE A 432 -12.37 -13.55 -5.66
C ILE A 432 -11.70 -13.78 -4.32
N ASP A 433 -11.98 -12.88 -3.41
CA ASP A 433 -11.46 -12.92 -2.06
C ASP A 433 -12.55 -12.46 -1.10
N TRP A 434 -13.47 -13.39 -0.85
CA TRP A 434 -14.56 -13.23 0.11
C TRP A 434 -14.68 -14.45 1.02
N ALA A 435 -15.22 -14.21 2.21
CA ALA A 435 -15.71 -15.18 3.15
C ALA A 435 -17.04 -14.71 3.73
N PHE A 436 -17.96 -15.64 3.88
CA PHE A 436 -19.25 -15.46 4.53
C PHE A 436 -19.18 -16.03 5.94
N VAL A 437 -19.46 -15.18 6.91
CA VAL A 437 -19.54 -15.52 8.33
C VAL A 437 -21.02 -15.54 8.67
N GLU A 438 -21.54 -16.69 9.05
CA GLU A 438 -22.92 -16.84 9.49
C GLU A 438 -23.03 -16.35 10.93
N LEU A 439 -23.98 -15.45 11.21
CA LEU A 439 -24.15 -14.89 12.54
C LEU A 439 -24.75 -15.92 13.50
N THR A 440 -24.30 -15.86 14.76
CA THR A 440 -25.04 -16.49 15.87
C THR A 440 -26.41 -15.82 16.04
N PRO A 441 -27.43 -16.51 16.58
CA PRO A 441 -28.75 -15.91 16.81
C PRO A 441 -28.69 -14.59 17.61
N GLU A 442 -27.83 -14.54 18.64
CA GLU A 442 -27.66 -13.35 19.47
C GLU A 442 -27.00 -12.20 18.69
N ALA A 443 -26.04 -12.51 17.82
CA ALA A 443 -25.39 -11.52 16.98
C ALA A 443 -26.30 -11.04 15.84
N GLU A 444 -27.14 -11.92 15.29
CA GLU A 444 -28.15 -11.56 14.29
C GLU A 444 -29.14 -10.54 14.87
N GLU A 445 -29.75 -10.86 16.01
CA GLU A 445 -30.71 -9.97 16.68
C GLU A 445 -30.09 -8.60 16.99
N ARG A 446 -28.82 -8.59 17.41
CA ARG A 446 -28.15 -7.38 17.87
C ARG A 446 -27.55 -6.52 16.75
N PHE A 447 -27.01 -7.14 15.69
CA PHE A 447 -26.16 -6.45 14.73
C PHE A 447 -26.65 -6.49 13.30
N PHE A 448 -27.45 -7.48 12.89
CA PHE A 448 -27.87 -7.62 11.50
C PHE A 448 -28.80 -6.48 11.09
N ARG A 449 -28.40 -5.70 10.08
CA ARG A 449 -29.11 -4.50 9.64
C ARG A 449 -28.77 -4.13 8.21
N ALA A 450 -29.60 -3.27 7.62
CA ALA A 450 -29.33 -2.69 6.31
C ALA A 450 -27.97 -1.98 6.30
N ASN A 451 -27.16 -2.28 5.29
CA ASN A 451 -25.86 -1.65 5.10
C ASN A 451 -26.00 -0.17 4.82
N ARG A 452 -25.14 0.62 5.47
CA ARG A 452 -25.08 2.07 5.31
C ARG A 452 -23.64 2.51 5.20
N MET A 453 -23.40 3.56 4.42
CA MET A 453 -22.09 4.20 4.33
C MET A 453 -21.67 4.68 5.73
N PRO A 454 -20.54 4.20 6.28
CA PRO A 454 -20.11 4.60 7.62
C PRO A 454 -19.69 6.07 7.66
N GLU A 455 -19.72 6.66 8.84
CA GLU A 455 -19.09 7.96 9.06
C GLU A 455 -17.57 7.79 9.01
N VAL A 456 -16.90 8.56 8.15
CA VAL A 456 -15.44 8.58 8.06
C VAL A 456 -14.91 9.72 8.93
N PRO A 457 -14.18 9.43 10.02
CA PRO A 457 -13.56 10.45 10.86
C PRO A 457 -12.73 11.45 10.04
N ARG A 458 -12.75 12.73 10.42
CA ARG A 458 -12.05 13.80 9.67
C ARG A 458 -10.56 13.54 9.49
N ASN A 459 -9.90 12.96 10.50
CA ASN A 459 -8.49 12.57 10.47
C ASN A 459 -8.21 11.40 9.52
N GLN A 460 -9.24 10.69 9.06
CA GLN A 460 -9.17 9.54 8.15
C GLN A 460 -9.78 9.84 6.77
N MET A 461 -10.30 11.05 6.55
CA MET A 461 -10.79 11.45 5.23
C MET A 461 -9.63 11.46 4.23
N PRO A 462 -9.85 10.98 2.99
CA PRO A 462 -8.83 11.08 1.96
C PRO A 462 -8.42 12.55 1.80
N ARG A 463 -7.12 12.83 1.86
CA ARG A 463 -6.62 14.19 1.66
C ARG A 463 -6.97 14.62 0.24
N SER A 464 -7.75 15.69 0.09
CA SER A 464 -7.88 16.36 -1.19
C SER A 464 -6.49 16.85 -1.61
N GLY A 465 -6.01 16.39 -2.77
CA GLY A 465 -4.79 16.93 -3.35
C GLY A 465 -4.94 18.45 -3.51
N ARG A 466 -3.83 19.20 -3.40
CA ARG A 466 -3.80 20.68 -3.48
C ARG A 466 -4.52 21.29 -4.70
N SER A 467 -4.77 20.51 -5.75
CA SER A 467 -5.35 20.94 -7.02
C SER A 467 -6.54 20.09 -7.50
N GLY A 468 -7.02 19.14 -6.68
CA GLY A 468 -8.14 18.27 -7.03
C GLY A 468 -9.45 18.74 -6.40
N PRO A 469 -10.61 18.55 -7.06
CA PRO A 469 -11.88 18.63 -6.35
C PRO A 469 -11.86 17.64 -5.18
N PRO A 470 -12.58 17.93 -4.08
CA PRO A 470 -12.74 16.96 -3.00
C PRO A 470 -13.22 15.63 -3.60
N PRO A 471 -12.69 14.48 -3.16
CA PRO A 471 -13.21 13.20 -3.60
C PRO A 471 -14.72 13.18 -3.35
N ALA A 472 -15.49 12.75 -4.36
CA ALA A 472 -16.92 12.57 -4.21
C ALA A 472 -17.15 11.43 -3.21
N LEU A 473 -17.39 11.79 -1.95
CA LEU A 473 -17.69 10.85 -0.88
C LEU A 473 -19.20 10.67 -0.83
N VAL A 474 -19.63 9.40 -0.83
CA VAL A 474 -21.02 9.06 -0.52
C VAL A 474 -21.30 9.55 0.92
N PRO A 475 -22.39 10.30 1.16
CA PRO A 475 -22.71 10.79 2.50
C PRO A 475 -22.86 9.65 3.51
N ALA A 476 -22.40 9.86 4.74
CA ALA A 476 -22.61 8.93 5.83
C ALA A 476 -24.12 8.65 6.03
N GLY A 477 -24.48 7.40 6.30
CA GLY A 477 -25.85 6.95 6.47
C GLY A 477 -26.59 6.60 5.17
N THR A 478 -26.03 6.93 4.00
CA THR A 478 -26.56 6.50 2.69
C THR A 478 -26.68 4.99 2.67
N ARG A 479 -27.86 4.48 2.29
CA ARG A 479 -28.14 3.05 2.22
C ARG A 479 -27.36 2.41 1.06
N LEU A 480 -26.76 1.25 1.32
CA LEU A 480 -25.99 0.49 0.34
C LEU A 480 -26.78 -0.76 -0.03
N ASP A 481 -27.64 -0.62 -1.05
CA ASP A 481 -28.64 -1.65 -1.40
C ASP A 481 -28.17 -2.66 -2.45
N GLU A 482 -27.04 -2.40 -3.11
CA GLU A 482 -26.48 -3.28 -4.15
C GLU A 482 -25.06 -3.71 -3.79
N PHE A 483 -24.92 -4.88 -3.15
CA PHE A 483 -23.64 -5.61 -3.07
C PHE A 483 -23.43 -6.56 -4.25
N SER A 484 -24.05 -6.24 -5.39
CA SER A 484 -24.23 -7.03 -6.63
C SER A 484 -25.38 -8.05 -6.60
N SER A 485 -26.29 -7.93 -7.58
CA SER A 485 -26.94 -9.09 -8.19
C SER A 485 -25.87 -9.81 -9.03
N LEU A 486 -25.57 -11.07 -8.69
CA LEU A 486 -24.63 -11.91 -9.44
C LEU A 486 -25.13 -12.24 -10.85
#